data_AF-A0A931P675-F1
#
_entry.id   AF-A0A931P675-F1
#
_cell.length_a   1.000
_cell.length_b   1.000
_cell.length_c   1.000
_cell.angle_alpha   90.00
_cell.angle_beta   90.00
_cell.angle_gamma   90.00
#
_symmetry.space_group_name_H-M   'P 1'
#
loop_
_entity.id
_entity.type
_entity.pdbx_description
1 polymer ?
#
loop_
_entity_poly.entity_id
_entity_poly.type
_entity_poly.pdbx_seq_one_letter_code
_entity_poly.pdbx_strand_id
1 'polypeptide(L)'
;MPEPRRTRDIIREFAASDETVLTLQFDGTHENVSDHWHAFLTDDRWNFVKKGIIITITRNMSSGRVKNWLLRRMGMKIGRKVFIASAVELDIQFPELITIDDGAILGMHSHIATHEVTHTHIRLGKVHVGKNALIGGQATVRSGVKIGDNSVVALRSFVTEDVPTNTLVTGMPARVTKPLHGSV
;
A
#
# COMPACT_ATOMS: atom_id res chain seq x y z
N MET A 1 15.14 -26.28 -13.04
CA MET A 1 14.50 -25.09 -12.42
C MET A 1 15.54 -24.40 -11.57
N PRO A 2 15.69 -23.07 -11.63
CA PRO A 2 16.47 -22.35 -10.63
C PRO A 2 15.86 -22.61 -9.24
N GLU A 3 16.71 -22.77 -8.22
CA GLU A 3 16.29 -22.94 -6.82
C GLU A 3 15.19 -21.95 -6.44
N PRO A 4 14.14 -22.37 -5.71
CA PRO A 4 13.09 -21.46 -5.26
C PRO A 4 13.72 -20.41 -4.33
N ARG A 5 13.90 -19.19 -4.83
CA ARG A 5 14.32 -18.04 -4.01
C ARG A 5 13.25 -17.81 -2.95
N ARG A 6 13.66 -17.68 -1.70
CA ARG A 6 12.72 -17.41 -0.60
C ARG A 6 12.02 -16.09 -0.85
N THR A 7 10.69 -16.06 -0.65
CA THR A 7 9.90 -14.85 -0.84
C THR A 7 10.46 -13.65 -0.08
N ARG A 8 10.97 -13.88 1.13
CA ARG A 8 11.55 -12.83 1.98
C ARG A 8 12.73 -12.13 1.31
N ASP A 9 13.56 -12.87 0.58
CA ASP A 9 14.73 -12.32 -0.10
C ASP A 9 14.29 -11.49 -1.31
N ILE A 10 13.31 -11.98 -2.08
CA ILE A 10 12.68 -11.23 -3.18
C ILE A 10 12.11 -9.90 -2.68
N ILE A 11 11.32 -9.92 -1.60
CA ILE A 11 10.72 -8.70 -1.03
C ILE A 11 11.81 -7.75 -0.51
N ARG A 12 12.85 -8.27 0.13
CA ARG A 12 13.94 -7.44 0.66
C ARG A 12 14.75 -6.77 -0.45
N GLU A 13 15.09 -7.52 -1.50
CA GLU A 13 15.77 -7.00 -2.69
C GLU A 13 14.90 -5.96 -3.39
N PHE A 14 13.62 -6.27 -3.61
CA PHE A 14 12.68 -5.33 -4.22
C PHE A 14 12.51 -4.06 -3.39
N ALA A 15 12.32 -4.17 -2.07
CA ALA A 15 12.19 -3.02 -1.18
C ALA A 15 13.44 -2.12 -1.16
N ALA A 16 14.63 -2.69 -1.41
CA ALA A 16 15.90 -1.98 -1.49
C ALA A 16 16.20 -1.40 -2.89
N SER A 17 15.56 -1.91 -3.94
CA SER A 17 15.73 -1.43 -5.33
C SER A 17 15.08 -0.06 -5.58
N ASP A 18 15.39 0.55 -6.73
CA ASP A 18 14.71 1.75 -7.22
C ASP A 18 13.42 1.44 -8.00
N GLU A 19 13.15 0.16 -8.28
CA GLU A 19 11.94 -0.25 -8.99
C GLU A 19 10.69 0.01 -8.16
N THR A 20 9.64 0.57 -8.76
CA THR A 20 8.37 0.83 -8.06
C THR A 20 7.43 -0.36 -8.10
N VAL A 21 7.60 -1.26 -9.08
CA VAL A 21 6.74 -2.42 -9.35
C VAL A 21 7.60 -3.63 -9.67
N LEU A 22 7.28 -4.77 -9.06
CA LEU A 22 7.85 -6.07 -9.37
C LEU A 22 6.74 -7.01 -9.81
N THR A 23 6.91 -7.66 -10.95
CA THR A 23 5.96 -8.62 -11.49
C THR A 23 6.57 -10.01 -11.49
N LEU A 24 5.94 -10.93 -10.74
CA LEU A 24 6.31 -12.34 -10.69
C LEU A 24 5.35 -13.12 -11.58
N GLN A 25 5.85 -13.55 -12.73
CA GLN A 25 5.08 -14.31 -13.73
C GLN A 25 4.92 -15.77 -13.29
N PHE A 26 3.75 -16.34 -13.57
CA PHE A 26 3.48 -17.77 -13.43
C PHE A 26 2.39 -18.21 -14.43
N ASP A 27 2.27 -19.51 -14.71
CA ASP A 27 1.28 -20.02 -15.66
C ASP A 27 -0.01 -20.46 -14.96
N GLY A 28 -0.89 -19.51 -14.62
CA GLY A 28 -2.19 -19.82 -14.03
C GLY A 28 -3.27 -20.25 -15.01
N THR A 29 -2.93 -20.55 -16.28
CA THR A 29 -3.92 -21.14 -17.23
C THR A 29 -4.12 -22.63 -17.00
N HIS A 30 -3.10 -23.31 -16.47
CA HIS A 30 -3.12 -24.74 -16.17
C HIS A 30 -2.87 -25.06 -14.69
N GLU A 31 -2.57 -24.05 -13.87
CA GLU A 31 -2.22 -24.21 -12.46
C GLU A 31 -3.14 -23.36 -11.56
N ASN A 32 -3.33 -23.79 -10.31
CA ASN A 32 -4.12 -23.04 -9.35
C ASN A 32 -3.36 -21.80 -8.88
N VAL A 33 -3.94 -20.61 -9.11
CA VAL A 33 -3.40 -19.32 -8.63
C VAL A 33 -3.19 -19.32 -7.11
N SER A 34 -4.06 -20.02 -6.37
CA SER A 34 -3.98 -20.11 -4.92
C SER A 34 -2.70 -20.82 -4.45
N ASP A 35 -2.20 -21.80 -5.21
CA ASP A 35 -1.00 -22.54 -4.84
C ASP A 35 0.25 -21.66 -4.99
N HIS A 36 0.31 -20.85 -6.05
CA HIS A 36 1.34 -19.83 -6.24
C HIS A 36 1.35 -18.80 -5.13
N TRP A 37 0.16 -18.32 -4.75
CA TRP A 37 0.02 -17.36 -3.68
C TRP A 37 0.39 -17.93 -2.32
N HIS A 38 -0.06 -19.16 -2.01
CA HIS A 38 0.29 -19.83 -0.77
C HIS A 38 1.77 -20.14 -0.70
N ALA A 39 2.38 -20.65 -1.78
CA ALA A 39 3.82 -20.87 -1.87
C ALA A 39 4.59 -19.58 -1.57
N PHE A 40 4.16 -18.46 -2.16
CA PHE A 40 4.75 -17.14 -1.90
C PHE A 40 4.65 -16.74 -0.41
N LEU A 41 3.56 -17.07 0.28
CA LEU A 41 3.36 -16.69 1.69
C LEU A 41 3.95 -17.66 2.72
N THR A 42 4.08 -18.95 2.39
CA THR A 42 4.44 -20.00 3.35
C THR A 42 5.87 -19.90 3.87
N ASP A 43 6.75 -19.18 3.20
CA ASP A 43 8.14 -18.99 3.62
C ASP A 43 8.29 -18.16 4.91
N ASP A 44 7.25 -17.43 5.33
CA ASP A 44 7.31 -16.56 6.51
C ASP A 44 6.01 -16.49 7.32
N ARG A 45 5.44 -17.67 7.63
CA ARG A 45 4.15 -17.78 8.35
C ARG A 45 4.13 -16.99 9.66
N TRP A 46 5.25 -16.97 10.39
CA TRP A 46 5.33 -16.26 11.68
C TRP A 46 5.27 -14.74 11.51
N ASN A 47 6.02 -14.16 10.57
CA ASN A 47 5.88 -12.72 10.32
C ASN A 47 4.54 -12.38 9.72
N PHE A 48 3.97 -13.23 8.86
CA PHE A 48 2.62 -13.01 8.34
C PHE A 48 1.60 -12.92 9.47
N VAL A 49 1.60 -13.89 10.41
CA VAL A 49 0.72 -13.88 11.59
C VAL A 49 0.97 -12.64 12.45
N LYS A 50 2.24 -12.32 12.73
CA LYS A 50 2.63 -11.14 13.52
C LYS A 50 2.15 -9.82 12.87
N LYS A 51 2.37 -9.64 11.56
CA LYS A 51 1.91 -8.48 10.79
C LYS A 51 0.38 -8.41 10.84
N GLY A 52 -0.31 -9.54 10.63
CA GLY A 52 -1.76 -9.66 10.71
C GLY A 52 -2.33 -9.20 12.05
N ILE A 53 -1.76 -9.66 13.17
CA ILE A 53 -2.19 -9.26 14.51
C ILE A 53 -1.97 -7.75 14.71
N ILE A 54 -0.77 -7.26 14.44
CA ILE A 54 -0.43 -5.85 14.70
C ILE A 54 -1.26 -4.92 13.82
N ILE A 55 -1.38 -5.20 12.53
CA ILE A 55 -2.17 -4.38 11.60
C ILE A 55 -3.64 -4.39 11.99
N THR A 56 -4.20 -5.55 12.36
CA THR A 56 -5.60 -5.65 12.84
C THR A 56 -5.84 -4.84 14.11
N ILE A 57 -4.93 -4.88 15.07
CA ILE A 57 -5.02 -4.05 16.28
C ILE A 57 -4.97 -2.57 15.89
N THR A 58 -3.98 -2.16 15.10
CA THR A 58 -3.81 -0.77 14.69
C THR A 58 -5.00 -0.22 13.88
N ARG A 59 -5.72 -1.08 13.16
CA ARG A 59 -6.92 -0.72 12.39
C ARG A 59 -7.98 -0.04 13.25
N ASN A 60 -8.16 -0.47 14.50
CA ASN A 60 -9.19 0.08 15.39
C ASN A 60 -8.64 0.99 16.50
N MET A 61 -7.33 1.22 16.54
CA MET A 61 -6.71 2.06 17.56
C MET A 61 -6.99 3.55 17.35
N SER A 62 -7.54 4.19 18.39
CA SER A 62 -7.76 5.65 18.46
C SER A 62 -6.47 6.46 18.72
N SER A 63 -5.42 5.83 19.25
CA SER A 63 -4.15 6.51 19.54
C SER A 63 -3.23 6.58 18.32
N GLY A 64 -3.14 7.77 17.69
CA GLY A 64 -2.32 8.00 16.51
C GLY A 64 -0.81 7.77 16.72
N ARG A 65 -0.26 8.17 17.89
CA ARG A 65 1.19 8.03 18.17
C ARG A 65 1.62 6.57 18.29
N VAL A 66 0.89 5.80 19.10
CA VAL A 66 1.20 4.37 19.32
C VAL A 66 0.97 3.60 18.04
N LYS A 67 -0.13 3.89 17.33
CA LYS A 67 -0.41 3.31 16.01
C LYS A 67 0.74 3.53 15.03
N ASN A 68 1.15 4.77 14.82
CA ASN A 68 2.23 5.09 13.88
C ASN A 68 3.56 4.45 14.32
N TRP A 69 3.82 4.30 15.63
CA TRP A 69 5.00 3.59 16.11
C TRP A 69 4.95 2.09 15.80
N LEU A 70 3.82 1.41 16.06
CA LEU A 70 3.64 -0.01 15.75
C LEU A 70 3.77 -0.30 14.25
N LEU A 71 3.15 0.53 13.41
CA LEU A 71 3.21 0.40 11.96
C LEU A 71 4.64 0.56 11.41
N ARG A 72 5.44 1.48 11.96
CA ARG A 72 6.88 1.58 11.63
C ARG A 72 7.65 0.32 12.01
N ARG A 73 7.30 -0.33 13.13
CA ARG A 73 7.92 -1.59 13.53
C ARG A 73 7.57 -2.75 12.58
N MET A 74 6.50 -2.61 11.78
CA MET A 74 6.13 -3.55 10.71
C MET A 74 6.83 -3.27 9.38
N GLY A 75 7.72 -2.27 9.32
CA GLY A 75 8.53 -1.95 8.14
C GLY A 75 8.03 -0.75 7.34
N MET A 76 6.84 -0.20 7.66
CA MET A 76 6.31 0.99 6.98
C MET A 76 7.21 2.22 7.23
N LYS A 77 7.38 3.06 6.22
CA LYS A 77 8.02 4.37 6.36
C LYS A 77 6.92 5.41 6.62
N ILE A 78 6.80 5.88 7.86
CA ILE A 78 5.75 6.82 8.27
C ILE A 78 6.38 8.12 8.81
N GLY A 79 6.02 9.24 8.21
CA GLY A 79 6.44 10.59 8.59
C GLY A 79 5.85 11.10 9.91
N ARG A 80 6.15 12.35 10.22
CA ARG A 80 5.66 13.09 11.39
C ARG A 80 4.26 13.61 11.14
N LYS A 81 3.45 13.70 12.20
CA LYS A 81 2.07 14.24 12.14
C LYS A 81 1.15 13.54 11.12
N VAL A 82 1.47 12.32 10.70
CA VAL A 82 0.59 11.49 9.89
C VAL A 82 -0.65 11.11 10.70
N PHE A 83 -1.82 11.31 10.12
CA PHE A 83 -3.09 10.87 10.69
C PHE A 83 -3.68 9.74 9.85
N ILE A 84 -3.62 8.53 10.37
CA ILE A 84 -4.33 7.39 9.81
C ILE A 84 -5.64 7.29 10.58
N ALA A 85 -6.79 7.33 9.92
CA ALA A 85 -8.09 7.18 10.57
C ALA A 85 -8.28 5.74 11.10
N SER A 86 -9.37 5.51 11.84
CA SER A 86 -9.81 4.15 12.16
C SER A 86 -10.25 3.42 10.88
N ALA A 87 -10.21 2.09 10.92
CA ALA A 87 -10.64 1.20 9.85
C ALA A 87 -9.90 1.34 8.50
N VAL A 88 -8.79 2.08 8.44
CA VAL A 88 -7.91 2.08 7.25
C VAL A 88 -7.34 0.68 7.04
N GLU A 89 -7.43 0.21 5.80
CA GLU A 89 -6.96 -1.09 5.36
C GLU A 89 -5.58 -0.91 4.75
N LEU A 90 -4.56 -1.28 5.53
CA LEU A 90 -3.18 -1.34 5.08
C LEU A 90 -2.85 -2.78 4.73
N ASP A 91 -2.03 -2.97 3.71
CA ASP A 91 -1.58 -4.28 3.28
C ASP A 91 -0.97 -5.08 4.44
N ILE A 92 -1.54 -6.25 4.72
CA ILE A 92 -1.10 -7.12 5.81
C ILE A 92 0.19 -7.87 5.45
N GLN A 93 0.41 -8.14 4.17
CA GLN A 93 1.46 -9.02 3.69
C GLN A 93 2.76 -8.27 3.46
N PHE A 94 2.69 -7.12 2.79
CA PHE A 94 3.85 -6.31 2.46
C PHE A 94 3.73 -4.85 2.95
N PRO A 95 3.41 -4.61 4.24
CA PRO A 95 3.37 -3.27 4.80
C PRO A 95 4.67 -2.47 4.60
N GLU A 96 5.81 -3.15 4.53
CA GLU A 96 7.13 -2.54 4.25
C GLU A 96 7.22 -1.80 2.91
N LEU A 97 6.29 -2.06 1.98
CA LEU A 97 6.21 -1.36 0.69
C LEU A 97 5.38 -0.06 0.76
N ILE A 98 4.87 0.31 1.94
CA ILE A 98 4.08 1.52 2.16
C ILE A 98 4.98 2.63 2.72
N THR A 99 5.00 3.77 2.02
CA THR A 99 5.60 5.03 2.48
C THR A 99 4.53 6.10 2.60
N ILE A 100 4.47 6.78 3.75
CA ILE A 100 3.55 7.86 4.06
C ILE A 100 4.36 9.03 4.62
N ASP A 101 4.41 10.14 3.91
CA ASP A 101 5.21 11.30 4.29
C ASP A 101 4.51 12.20 5.31
N ASP A 102 5.26 13.19 5.80
CA ASP A 102 4.85 14.10 6.87
C ASP A 102 3.48 14.74 6.60
N GLY A 103 2.62 14.78 7.63
CA GLY A 103 1.33 15.48 7.58
C GLY A 103 0.25 14.82 6.72
N ALA A 104 0.54 13.68 6.06
CA ALA A 104 -0.46 12.99 5.26
C ALA A 104 -1.62 12.45 6.11
N ILE A 105 -2.79 12.36 5.48
CA ILE A 105 -4.04 11.90 6.10
C ILE A 105 -4.61 10.73 5.31
N LEU A 106 -4.87 9.61 5.98
CA LEU A 106 -5.62 8.49 5.43
C LEU A 106 -7.02 8.45 6.04
N GLY A 107 -8.04 8.67 5.22
CA GLY A 107 -9.45 8.69 5.61
C GLY A 107 -9.98 7.30 5.96
N MET A 108 -11.05 7.26 6.76
CA MET A 108 -11.65 6.02 7.28
C MET A 108 -12.01 5.05 6.14
N HIS A 109 -11.73 3.75 6.32
CA HIS A 109 -11.95 2.71 5.32
C HIS A 109 -11.20 2.87 3.99
N SER A 110 -10.23 3.79 3.87
CA SER A 110 -9.34 3.79 2.71
C SER A 110 -8.48 2.52 2.68
N HIS A 111 -8.14 2.05 1.48
CA HIS A 111 -7.34 0.86 1.25
C HIS A 111 -6.05 1.21 0.51
N ILE A 112 -4.91 0.81 1.08
CA ILE A 112 -3.58 0.97 0.49
C ILE A 112 -3.06 -0.42 0.15
N ALA A 113 -3.18 -0.80 -1.13
CA ALA A 113 -2.78 -2.12 -1.62
C ALA A 113 -1.33 -2.09 -2.12
N THR A 114 -0.50 -3.04 -1.71
CA THR A 114 0.88 -3.17 -2.21
C THR A 114 1.09 -4.40 -3.07
N HIS A 115 0.05 -5.21 -3.25
CA HIS A 115 0.06 -6.34 -4.15
C HIS A 115 -1.29 -6.52 -4.88
N GLU A 116 -1.21 -7.17 -6.05
CA GLU A 116 -2.33 -7.65 -6.85
C GLU A 116 -1.99 -9.08 -7.30
N VAL A 117 -2.93 -10.01 -7.15
CA VAL A 117 -2.80 -11.37 -7.68
C VAL A 117 -3.76 -11.51 -8.85
N THR A 118 -3.23 -11.90 -10.01
CA THR A 118 -4.01 -12.18 -11.22
C THR A 118 -3.85 -13.64 -11.62
N HIS A 119 -4.45 -14.06 -12.73
CA HIS A 119 -4.24 -15.41 -13.27
C HIS A 119 -2.85 -15.65 -13.87
N THR A 120 -2.08 -14.60 -14.15
CA THR A 120 -0.80 -14.74 -14.88
C THR A 120 0.40 -14.24 -14.09
N HIS A 121 0.16 -13.41 -13.08
CA HIS A 121 1.25 -12.83 -12.31
C HIS A 121 0.79 -12.32 -10.94
N ILE A 122 1.74 -12.28 -10.02
CA ILE A 122 1.68 -11.49 -8.79
C ILE A 122 2.38 -10.18 -9.09
N ARG A 123 1.66 -9.07 -8.94
CA ARG A 123 2.23 -7.71 -9.04
C ARG A 123 2.42 -7.18 -7.63
N LEU A 124 3.65 -6.83 -7.28
CA LEU A 124 3.99 -6.08 -6.08
C LEU A 124 4.28 -4.64 -6.46
N GLY A 125 3.93 -3.69 -5.60
CA GLY A 125 4.16 -2.29 -5.90
C GLY A 125 4.30 -1.44 -4.66
N LYS A 126 5.36 -0.63 -4.64
CA LYS A 126 5.62 0.37 -3.61
C LYS A 126 4.58 1.47 -3.70
N VAL A 127 3.83 1.70 -2.63
CA VAL A 127 2.87 2.81 -2.58
C VAL A 127 3.47 3.95 -1.78
N HIS A 128 3.42 5.15 -2.35
CA HIS A 128 3.93 6.36 -1.72
C HIS A 128 2.82 7.39 -1.60
N VAL A 129 2.49 7.77 -0.36
CA VAL A 129 1.59 8.88 -0.05
C VAL A 129 2.43 10.10 0.33
N GLY A 130 2.40 11.13 -0.52
CA GLY A 130 3.20 12.34 -0.39
C GLY A 130 2.84 13.22 0.81
N LYS A 131 3.66 14.23 1.04
CA LYS A 131 3.56 15.15 2.17
C LYS A 131 2.23 15.90 2.13
N ASN A 132 1.52 15.97 3.26
CA ASN A 132 0.20 16.59 3.39
C ASN A 132 -0.86 16.05 2.40
N ALA A 133 -0.62 14.92 1.73
CA ALA A 133 -1.62 14.34 0.85
C ALA A 133 -2.82 13.84 1.68
N LEU A 134 -4.01 13.98 1.13
CA LEU A 134 -5.26 13.52 1.74
C LEU A 134 -5.84 12.38 0.92
N ILE A 135 -5.90 11.19 1.51
CA ILE A 135 -6.62 10.06 0.95
C ILE A 135 -8.03 10.04 1.53
N GLY A 136 -9.03 10.29 0.69
CA GLY A 136 -10.43 10.29 1.11
C GLY A 136 -10.87 8.94 1.67
N GLY A 137 -11.88 8.97 2.55
CA GLY A 137 -12.45 7.75 3.09
C GLY A 137 -12.98 6.82 1.99
N GLN A 138 -12.83 5.51 2.20
CA GLN A 138 -13.19 4.46 1.23
C GLN A 138 -12.46 4.54 -0.13
N ALA A 139 -11.46 5.42 -0.29
CA ALA A 139 -10.64 5.42 -1.49
C ALA A 139 -9.67 4.23 -1.49
N THR A 140 -9.36 3.69 -2.67
CA THR A 140 -8.39 2.62 -2.86
C THR A 140 -7.22 3.13 -3.69
N VAL A 141 -6.00 2.96 -3.19
CA VAL A 141 -4.76 3.24 -3.93
C VAL A 141 -4.16 1.93 -4.39
N ARG A 142 -4.05 1.77 -5.71
CA ARG A 142 -3.52 0.56 -6.35
C ARG A 142 -2.02 0.39 -6.09
N SER A 143 -1.53 -0.85 -6.15
CA SER A 143 -0.12 -1.12 -5.88
C SER A 143 0.79 -0.39 -6.86
N GLY A 144 1.91 0.14 -6.37
CA GLY A 144 2.90 0.85 -7.21
C GLY A 144 2.55 2.31 -7.53
N VAL A 145 1.46 2.86 -6.97
CA VAL A 145 1.05 4.25 -7.19
C VAL A 145 1.74 5.21 -6.24
N LYS A 146 2.17 6.36 -6.77
CA LYS A 146 2.63 7.52 -6.02
C LYS A 146 1.57 8.63 -6.00
N ILE A 147 1.22 9.09 -4.80
CA ILE A 147 0.38 10.25 -4.56
C ILE A 147 1.28 11.45 -4.27
N GLY A 148 1.18 12.49 -5.10
CA GLY A 148 1.97 13.72 -4.96
C GLY A 148 1.64 14.52 -3.70
N ASP A 149 2.53 15.45 -3.37
CA ASP A 149 2.40 16.29 -2.19
C ASP A 149 1.18 17.22 -2.28
N ASN A 150 0.54 17.48 -1.15
CA ASN A 150 -0.68 18.28 -1.00
C ASN A 150 -1.84 17.87 -1.94
N SER A 151 -1.78 16.66 -2.51
CA SER A 151 -2.83 16.17 -3.40
C SER A 151 -3.97 15.55 -2.61
N VAL A 152 -5.16 15.61 -3.19
CA VAL A 152 -6.39 15.10 -2.60
C VAL A 152 -6.95 14.00 -3.48
N VAL A 153 -7.13 12.82 -2.90
CA VAL A 153 -7.91 11.73 -3.48
C VAL A 153 -9.31 11.82 -2.90
N ALA A 154 -10.32 12.05 -3.74
CA ALA A 154 -11.70 12.13 -3.28
C ALA A 154 -12.18 10.81 -2.67
N LEU A 155 -13.20 10.89 -1.81
CA LEU A 155 -13.81 9.71 -1.19
C LEU A 155 -14.25 8.70 -2.24
N ARG A 156 -14.11 7.40 -1.94
CA ARG A 156 -14.53 6.30 -2.82
C ARG A 156 -13.88 6.29 -4.21
N SER A 157 -12.72 6.95 -4.38
CA SER A 157 -11.98 6.92 -5.65
C SER A 157 -11.08 5.69 -5.73
N PHE A 158 -10.85 5.19 -6.94
CA PHE A 158 -9.92 4.08 -7.22
C PHE A 158 -8.74 4.59 -8.04
N VAL A 159 -7.61 4.81 -7.38
CA VAL A 159 -6.42 5.42 -7.98
C VAL A 159 -5.55 4.33 -8.60
N THR A 160 -5.43 4.36 -9.93
CA THR A 160 -4.70 3.34 -10.71
C THR A 160 -3.36 3.83 -11.26
N GLU A 161 -3.12 5.13 -11.22
CA GLU A 161 -1.97 5.84 -11.81
C GLU A 161 -1.46 6.90 -10.83
N ASP A 162 -0.21 7.34 -11.03
CA ASP A 162 0.41 8.36 -10.19
C ASP A 162 -0.38 9.67 -10.22
N VAL A 163 -0.50 10.28 -9.03
CA VAL A 163 -1.21 11.54 -8.85
C VAL A 163 -0.18 12.67 -8.77
N PRO A 164 -0.20 13.66 -9.67
CA PRO A 164 0.72 14.79 -9.59
C PRO A 164 0.53 15.58 -8.30
N THR A 165 1.58 16.27 -7.86
CA THR A 165 1.55 17.18 -6.71
C THR A 165 0.52 18.28 -6.91
N ASN A 166 -0.15 18.72 -5.83
CA ASN A 166 -1.17 19.75 -5.83
C ASN A 166 -2.33 19.43 -6.80
N THR A 167 -2.88 18.21 -6.77
CA THR A 167 -4.03 17.86 -7.63
C THR A 167 -5.16 17.20 -6.85
N LEU A 168 -6.40 17.42 -7.31
CA LEU A 168 -7.58 16.68 -6.89
C LEU A 168 -7.87 15.60 -7.93
N VAL A 169 -7.95 14.34 -7.49
CA VAL A 169 -8.41 13.22 -8.31
C VAL A 169 -9.73 12.66 -7.78
N THR A 170 -10.60 12.21 -8.68
CA THR A 170 -11.90 11.61 -8.35
C THR A 170 -12.27 10.49 -9.33
N GLY A 171 -13.13 9.57 -8.89
CA GLY A 171 -13.75 8.55 -9.75
C GLY A 171 -13.12 7.16 -9.63
N MET A 172 -13.67 6.22 -10.40
CA MET A 172 -13.21 4.83 -10.50
C MET A 172 -13.23 4.41 -11.99
N PRO A 173 -12.09 4.42 -12.70
CA PRO A 173 -10.76 4.81 -12.22
C PRO A 173 -10.65 6.32 -11.95
N ALA A 174 -9.80 6.71 -11.01
CA ALA A 174 -9.61 8.10 -10.63
C ALA A 174 -8.91 8.90 -11.74
N ARG A 175 -9.37 10.14 -11.97
CA ARG A 175 -8.80 11.07 -12.95
C ARG A 175 -8.60 12.43 -12.31
N VAL A 176 -7.59 13.17 -12.79
CA VAL A 176 -7.36 14.55 -12.39
C VAL A 176 -8.59 15.37 -12.74
N THR A 177 -9.18 16.02 -11.73
CA THR A 177 -10.33 16.90 -11.90
C THR A 177 -9.88 18.35 -12.00
N LYS A 178 -8.99 18.76 -11.10
CA LYS A 178 -8.40 20.10 -11.10
C LYS A 178 -7.07 20.14 -10.36
N PRO A 179 -6.15 21.03 -10.74
CA PRO A 179 -5.06 21.45 -9.88
C PRO A 179 -5.59 22.14 -8.60
N LEU A 180 -4.86 21.99 -7.50
CA LEU A 180 -5.08 22.67 -6.24
C LEU A 180 -4.10 23.84 -6.17
N HIS A 181 -4.60 25.07 -6.28
CA HIS A 181 -3.81 26.28 -6.09
C HIS A 181 -4.28 26.98 -4.81
N GLY A 182 -3.45 26.97 -3.75
CA GLY A 182 -3.78 27.62 -2.49
C GLY A 182 -4.88 26.89 -1.69
N SER A 183 -4.88 27.11 -0.37
CA SER A 183 -5.68 26.41 0.64
C SER A 183 -7.15 26.21 0.23
N VAL A 184 -7.61 24.96 0.26
CA VAL A 184 -9.03 24.59 0.28
C VAL A 184 -9.68 25.12 1.56
#